data_AF-A0A653MPI3-F1
#
_entry.id   AF-A0A653MPI3-F1
#
_cell.length_a   1.000
_cell.length_b   1.000
_cell.length_c   1.000
_cell.angle_alpha   90.00
_cell.angle_beta   90.00
_cell.angle_gamma   90.00
#
_symmetry.space_group_name_H-M   'P 1'
#
loop_
_entity.id
_entity.type
_entity.pdbx_description
1 polymer ?
#
loop_
_entity_poly.entity_id
_entity_poly.type
_entity_poly.pdbx_seq_one_letter_code
_entity_poly.pdbx_strand_id
1 'polypeptide(L)'
;MDDAARQVRERVAVVADESGSLTELRRRVIAGEAYTLLLPDANPEDIRTTEPFPTTAITALHSTGGRLELELFTTGHGSRQTGWFGDEAINVFGCARVTAEPGGGASARGTTCGRTVLEVFPEPWEQVRLHP
;
A
#
# COMPACT_ATOMS: atom_id res chain seq x y z
N MET A 1 8.59 7.04 2.14
CA MET A 1 7.57 6.19 1.47
C MET A 1 7.89 4.71 1.60
N ASP A 2 9.13 4.28 1.35
CA ASP A 2 9.51 2.86 1.46
C ASP A 2 9.22 2.24 2.84
N ASP A 3 9.35 3.03 3.91
CA ASP A 3 9.02 2.58 5.27
C ASP A 3 7.56 2.16 5.45
N ALA A 4 6.61 2.71 4.71
CA ALA A 4 5.20 2.45 4.97
C ALA A 4 4.76 1.08 4.43
N ALA A 5 5.21 0.71 3.22
CA ALA A 5 4.98 -0.62 2.68
C ALA A 5 5.69 -1.70 3.52
N ARG A 6 6.90 -1.39 4.00
CA ARG A 6 7.65 -2.25 4.92
C ARG A 6 6.91 -2.46 6.26
N GLN A 7 6.39 -1.38 6.85
CA GLN A 7 5.60 -1.44 8.08
C GLN A 7 4.32 -2.29 7.92
N VAL A 8 3.58 -2.09 6.83
CA VAL A 8 2.39 -2.93 6.57
C VAL A 8 2.79 -4.39 6.38
N ARG A 9 3.85 -4.68 5.63
CA ARG A 9 4.40 -6.04 5.49
C ARG A 9 4.72 -6.66 6.85
N GLU A 10 5.44 -5.95 7.71
CA GLU A 10 5.82 -6.44 9.04
C GLU A 10 4.59 -6.75 9.91
N ARG A 11 3.58 -5.87 9.91
CA ARG A 11 2.32 -6.12 10.64
C ARG A 11 1.53 -7.28 10.06
N VAL A 12 1.42 -7.36 8.73
CA VAL A 12 0.77 -8.50 8.06
C VAL A 12 1.50 -9.80 8.38
N ALA A 13 2.84 -9.79 8.47
CA ALA A 13 3.61 -10.98 8.85
C ALA A 13 3.27 -11.47 10.26
N VAL A 14 3.14 -10.56 11.24
CA VAL A 14 2.73 -10.91 12.60
C VAL A 14 1.32 -11.52 12.61
N VAL A 15 0.36 -10.87 11.93
CA VAL A 15 -1.01 -11.38 11.84
C VAL A 15 -1.05 -12.74 11.13
N ALA A 16 -0.23 -12.95 10.10
CA ALA A 16 -0.13 -14.19 9.35
C ALA A 16 0.42 -15.35 10.19
N ASP A 17 1.50 -15.10 10.95
CA ASP A 17 2.11 -16.07 11.87
C ASP A 17 1.13 -16.54 12.94
N GLU A 18 0.33 -15.61 13.48
CA GLU A 18 -0.68 -15.89 14.49
C GLU A 18 -1.99 -16.47 13.93
N SER A 19 -2.16 -16.53 12.61
CA SER A 19 -3.40 -17.02 11.97
C SER A 19 -3.28 -18.50 11.60
N GLY A 20 -4.20 -19.32 12.09
CA GLY A 20 -4.21 -20.76 11.79
C GLY A 20 -4.83 -21.11 10.44
N SER A 21 -5.46 -20.15 9.75
CA SER A 21 -6.10 -20.36 8.45
C SER A 21 -6.17 -19.08 7.61
N LEU A 22 -6.37 -19.25 6.30
CA LEU A 22 -6.52 -18.11 5.38
C LEU A 22 -7.77 -17.27 5.68
N THR A 23 -8.84 -17.93 6.13
CA THR A 23 -10.07 -17.26 6.55
C THR A 23 -9.83 -16.39 7.78
N GLU A 24 -9.08 -16.89 8.77
CA GLU A 24 -8.73 -16.13 9.96
C GLU A 24 -7.82 -14.95 9.63
N LEU A 25 -6.77 -15.18 8.84
CA LEU A 25 -5.85 -14.14 8.36
C LEU A 25 -6.61 -13.02 7.64
N ARG A 26 -7.49 -13.37 6.70
CA ARG A 26 -8.32 -12.41 5.97
C ARG A 26 -9.21 -11.60 6.92
N ARG A 27 -9.85 -12.25 7.89
CA ARG A 27 -10.72 -11.59 8.86
C ARG A 27 -9.95 -10.56 9.71
N ARG A 28 -8.79 -10.95 10.23
CA ARG A 28 -7.94 -10.09 11.08
C ARG A 28 -7.37 -8.90 10.31
N VAL A 29 -6.96 -9.13 9.06
CA VAL A 29 -6.56 -8.04 8.16
C VAL A 29 -7.72 -7.07 7.97
N ILE A 30 -8.92 -7.52 7.57
CA ILE A 30 -10.09 -6.65 7.37
C ILE A 30 -10.45 -5.85 8.63
N ALA A 31 -10.26 -6.43 9.82
CA ALA A 31 -10.50 -5.77 11.10
C ALA A 31 -9.53 -4.61 11.40
N GLY A 32 -8.52 -4.38 10.55
CA GLY A 32 -7.57 -3.26 10.68
C GLY A 32 -6.33 -3.58 11.51
N GLU A 33 -6.10 -4.84 11.90
CA GLU A 33 -4.94 -5.20 12.73
C GLU A 33 -3.60 -4.99 12.01
N ALA A 34 -3.61 -4.87 10.68
CA ALA A 34 -2.40 -4.82 9.86
C ALA A 34 -2.07 -3.45 9.23
N TYR A 35 -2.94 -2.44 9.34
CA TYR A 35 -2.81 -1.18 8.61
C TYR A 35 -3.65 -0.05 9.23
N THR A 36 -3.47 1.18 8.73
CA THR A 36 -4.20 2.36 9.21
C THR A 36 -5.50 2.61 8.45
N LEU A 37 -5.56 2.31 7.14
CA LEU A 37 -6.76 2.48 6.34
C LEU A 37 -7.03 1.32 5.35
N LEU A 38 -8.26 0.80 5.35
CA LEU A 38 -8.79 -0.10 4.32
C LEU A 38 -9.76 0.66 3.45
N LEU A 39 -9.57 0.60 2.14
CA LEU A 39 -10.47 1.11 1.13
C LEU A 39 -10.81 -0.04 0.18
N PRO A 40 -11.64 -1.02 0.64
CA PRO A 40 -11.91 -2.21 -0.15
C PRO A 40 -12.80 -1.82 -1.34
N ASP A 41 -12.39 -2.21 -2.55
CA ASP A 41 -13.10 -1.90 -3.80
C ASP A 41 -13.37 -0.39 -4.01
N ALA A 42 -12.50 0.45 -3.45
CA ALA A 42 -12.68 1.90 -3.52
C ALA A 42 -12.70 2.42 -4.95
N ASN A 43 -13.58 3.38 -5.17
CA ASN A 43 -13.59 4.19 -6.38
C ASN A 43 -12.59 5.37 -6.23
N PRO A 44 -12.30 6.12 -7.30
CA PRO A 44 -11.39 7.25 -7.23
C PRO A 44 -11.81 8.36 -6.24
N GLU A 45 -13.10 8.58 -6.03
CA GLU A 45 -13.62 9.62 -5.13
C GLU A 45 -13.37 9.26 -3.66
N ASP A 46 -13.49 7.98 -3.29
CA ASP A 46 -13.18 7.49 -1.93
C ASP A 46 -11.72 7.77 -1.57
N ILE A 47 -10.80 7.57 -2.52
CA ILE A 47 -9.37 7.83 -2.33
C ILE A 47 -9.11 9.34 -2.24
N ARG A 48 -9.75 10.17 -3.08
CA ARG A 48 -9.57 11.64 -3.09
C ARG A 48 -10.06 12.33 -1.82
N THR A 49 -11.15 11.84 -1.25
CA THR A 49 -11.80 12.44 -0.07
C THR A 49 -11.23 11.96 1.26
N THR A 50 -10.28 11.02 1.21
CA THR A 50 -9.53 10.59 2.39
C THR A 50 -8.53 11.69 2.80
N GLU A 51 -8.89 12.51 3.81
CA GLU A 51 -8.05 13.60 4.38
C GLU A 51 -6.70 13.11 4.95
N PRO A 52 -5.60 13.91 4.88
CA PRO A 52 -4.45 13.33 4.21
C PRO A 52 -3.07 13.49 4.92
N PHE A 53 -2.21 12.49 4.68
CA PHE A 53 -0.73 12.45 4.72
C PHE A 53 0.07 12.12 6.01
N PRO A 54 1.07 11.20 5.91
CA PRO A 54 1.30 10.23 4.81
C PRO A 54 0.29 9.08 4.88
N THR A 55 -0.56 8.94 3.86
CA THR A 55 -1.64 7.95 3.84
C THR A 55 -1.15 6.69 3.14
N THR A 56 -1.06 5.59 3.89
CA THR A 56 -0.92 4.25 3.30
C THR A 56 -2.23 3.53 3.48
N ALA A 57 -2.81 3.10 2.36
CA ALA A 57 -4.09 2.41 2.38
C ALA A 57 -4.04 1.14 1.54
N ILE A 58 -4.81 0.15 1.97
CA ILE A 58 -5.06 -1.06 1.19
C ILE A 58 -6.26 -0.79 0.29
N THR A 59 -6.05 -0.87 -1.02
CA THR A 59 -7.08 -0.66 -2.04
C THR A 59 -7.71 -1.96 -2.53
N ALA A 60 -7.02 -3.08 -2.37
CA ALA A 60 -7.54 -4.37 -2.79
C ALA A 60 -7.06 -5.50 -1.88
N LEU A 61 -7.95 -6.47 -1.68
CA LEU A 61 -7.70 -7.68 -0.89
C LEU A 61 -8.20 -8.91 -1.63
N HIS A 62 -7.28 -9.75 -2.06
CA HIS A 62 -7.57 -10.97 -2.81
C HIS A 62 -7.05 -12.20 -2.09
N SER A 63 -7.74 -13.32 -2.24
CA SER A 63 -7.28 -14.61 -1.73
C SER A 63 -7.10 -15.53 -2.92
N THR A 64 -5.91 -16.09 -3.09
CA THR A 64 -5.58 -16.94 -4.26
C THR A 64 -4.61 -18.02 -3.81
N GLY A 65 -4.87 -19.28 -4.16
CA GLY A 65 -3.92 -20.37 -3.92
C GLY A 65 -3.45 -20.53 -2.46
N GLY A 66 -4.31 -20.25 -1.47
CA GLY A 66 -3.98 -20.38 -0.04
C GLY A 66 -3.28 -19.17 0.58
N ARG A 67 -2.95 -18.14 -0.20
CA ARG A 67 -2.36 -16.88 0.26
C ARG A 67 -3.33 -15.72 0.17
N LEU A 68 -3.06 -14.71 0.99
CA LEU A 68 -3.71 -13.40 0.95
C LEU A 68 -2.81 -12.43 0.18
N GLU A 69 -3.36 -11.74 -0.81
CA GLU A 69 -2.68 -10.70 -1.58
C GLU A 69 -3.35 -9.35 -1.27
N LEU A 70 -2.54 -8.35 -0.94
CA LEU A 70 -2.98 -7.00 -0.60
C LEU A 70 -2.33 -6.02 -1.59
N GLU A 71 -3.12 -5.14 -2.18
CA GLU A 71 -2.61 -3.99 -2.93
C GLU A 71 -2.60 -2.77 -2.01
N LEU A 72 -1.42 -2.17 -1.89
CA LEU A 72 -1.18 -0.95 -1.14
C LEU A 72 -0.90 0.18 -2.11
N PHE A 73 -1.43 1.37 -1.81
CA PHE A 73 -0.82 2.61 -2.28
C PHE A 73 -0.32 3.42 -1.09
N THR A 74 0.72 4.20 -1.34
CA THR A 74 1.26 5.17 -0.39
C THR A 74 1.52 6.47 -1.13
N THR A 75 1.33 7.57 -0.44
CA THR A 75 1.61 8.91 -0.95
C THR A 75 2.65 9.59 -0.07
N GLY A 76 3.42 10.50 -0.64
CA GLY A 76 4.44 11.24 0.07
C GLY A 76 4.97 12.42 -0.72
N HIS A 77 6.04 13.01 -0.18
CA HIS A 77 6.78 14.10 -0.80
C HIS A 77 8.19 13.62 -1.12
N GLY A 78 8.66 13.94 -2.32
CA GLY A 78 10.02 13.72 -2.77
C GLY A 78 10.70 15.04 -3.12
N SER A 79 11.98 14.98 -3.43
CA SER A 79 12.74 16.11 -3.94
C SER A 79 13.43 15.71 -5.25
N ARG A 80 13.33 16.56 -6.27
CA ARG A 80 13.99 16.37 -7.56
C ARG A 80 14.97 17.51 -7.81
N GLN A 81 16.22 17.17 -8.10
CA GLN A 81 17.25 18.19 -8.35
C GLN A 81 16.97 18.95 -9.65
N THR A 82 16.85 20.28 -9.58
CA THR A 82 16.58 21.18 -10.71
C THR A 82 17.77 22.09 -11.03
N GLY A 83 18.96 21.48 -11.14
CA GLY A 83 20.17 22.18 -11.58
C GLY A 83 20.61 23.30 -10.63
N TRP A 84 20.86 24.50 -11.16
CA TRP A 84 21.41 25.64 -10.39
C TRP A 84 20.43 26.17 -9.31
N PHE A 85 19.13 25.88 -9.41
CA PHE A 85 18.10 26.40 -8.51
C PHE A 85 17.86 25.55 -7.24
N GLY A 86 18.55 24.40 -7.09
CA GLY A 86 18.39 23.50 -5.96
C GLY A 86 17.37 22.38 -6.22
N ASP A 87 16.78 21.84 -5.16
CA ASP A 87 15.81 20.75 -5.26
C ASP A 87 14.36 21.27 -5.30
N GLU A 88 13.57 20.75 -6.23
CA GLU A 88 12.13 20.99 -6.33
C GLU A 88 11.38 19.92 -5.52
N ALA A 89 10.43 20.33 -4.69
CA ALA A 89 9.54 19.41 -3.98
C ALA A 89 8.53 18.82 -4.96
N ILE A 90 8.46 17.50 -5.03
CA ILE A 90 7.53 16.77 -5.89
C ILE A 90 6.55 15.95 -5.05
N ASN A 91 5.30 15.90 -5.49
CA ASN A 91 4.30 15.01 -4.93
C ASN A 91 4.44 13.63 -5.57
N VAL A 92 4.53 12.59 -4.76
CA VAL A 92 4.87 11.24 -5.23
C VAL A 92 3.94 10.21 -4.64
N PHE A 93 3.61 9.21 -5.44
CA PHE A 93 2.82 8.07 -5.02
C PHE A 93 3.43 6.77 -5.53
N GLY A 94 3.22 5.68 -4.80
CA GLY A 94 3.74 4.39 -5.19
C GLY A 94 2.83 3.27 -4.71
N CYS A 95 2.90 2.12 -5.39
CA CYS A 95 2.13 0.96 -5.00
C CYS A 95 3.02 -0.23 -4.69
N ALA A 96 2.57 -1.05 -3.73
CA ALA A 96 3.20 -2.30 -3.38
C ALA A 96 2.15 -3.40 -3.34
N ARG A 97 2.58 -4.61 -3.68
CA ARG A 97 1.82 -5.83 -3.41
C ARG A 97 2.42 -6.52 -2.21
N VAL A 98 1.62 -6.75 -1.19
CA VAL A 98 1.97 -7.61 -0.05
C VAL A 98 1.30 -8.95 -0.27
N THR A 99 2.02 -10.04 0.01
CA THR A 99 1.45 -11.39 0.02
C THR A 99 1.77 -12.06 1.33
N ALA A 100 0.83 -12.80 1.89
CA ALA A 100 0.99 -13.48 3.18
C ALA A 100 0.29 -14.83 3.20
N GLU A 101 0.87 -15.76 3.94
CA GLU A 101 0.37 -17.13 4.11
C GLU A 101 0.13 -17.41 5.60
N PRO A 102 -0.98 -18.09 5.98
CA PRO A 102 -1.23 -18.46 7.38
C PRO A 102 -0.14 -19.36 7.94
N GLY A 103 0.36 -19.05 9.14
CA GLY A 103 1.51 -19.73 9.74
C GLY A 103 2.82 -19.57 8.96
N GLY A 104 2.83 -18.68 7.95
CA GLY A 104 3.94 -18.34 7.10
C GLY A 104 4.30 -16.87 7.20
N GLY A 105 5.26 -16.44 6.40
CA GLY A 105 5.71 -15.05 6.35
C GLY A 105 4.84 -14.15 5.46
N ALA A 106 5.13 -12.86 5.50
CA ALA A 106 4.67 -11.91 4.49
C ALA A 106 5.83 -11.40 3.64
N SER A 107 5.59 -11.19 2.36
CA SER A 107 6.53 -10.55 1.44
C SER A 107 5.89 -9.32 0.80
N ALA A 108 6.71 -8.36 0.39
CA ALA A 108 6.27 -7.14 -0.27
C ALA A 108 7.10 -6.88 -1.52
N ARG A 109 6.47 -6.35 -2.56
CA ARG A 109 7.16 -5.89 -3.77
C ARG A 109 6.54 -4.62 -4.32
N GLY A 110 7.36 -3.67 -4.74
CA GLY A 110 6.89 -2.51 -5.51
C GLY A 110 6.28 -2.94 -6.84
N THR A 111 5.12 -2.39 -7.17
CA THR A 111 4.36 -2.69 -8.40
C THR A 111 3.86 -1.39 -9.04
N THR A 112 3.52 -1.46 -10.32
CA THR A 112 2.69 -0.44 -10.95
C THR A 112 1.33 -0.43 -10.26
N CYS A 113 0.87 0.77 -9.89
CA CYS A 113 -0.45 1.02 -9.34
C CYS A 113 -1.57 0.60 -10.28
N GLY A 114 -2.66 0.08 -9.71
CA GLY A 114 -3.89 -0.17 -10.45
C GLY A 114 -4.53 1.10 -11.00
N ARG A 115 -5.44 0.92 -11.97
CA ARG A 115 -6.10 2.01 -12.70
C ARG A 115 -6.80 3.02 -11.76
N THR A 116 -7.50 2.54 -10.73
CA THR A 116 -8.21 3.40 -9.77
C THR A 116 -7.27 4.40 -9.10
N VAL A 117 -6.08 3.97 -8.68
CA VAL A 117 -5.09 4.85 -8.03
C VAL A 117 -4.51 5.84 -9.04
N LEU A 118 -4.25 5.40 -10.27
CA LEU A 118 -3.74 6.27 -11.34
C LEU A 118 -4.74 7.38 -11.73
N GLU A 119 -6.04 7.12 -11.66
CA GLU A 119 -7.09 8.12 -11.91
C GLU A 119 -7.20 9.18 -10.79
N VAL A 120 -6.66 8.88 -9.61
CA VAL A 120 -6.70 9.77 -8.44
C VAL A 120 -5.53 10.74 -8.42
N PHE A 121 -4.35 10.30 -8.86
CA PHE A 121 -3.11 11.05 -8.83
C PHE A 121 -2.64 11.44 -10.24
N PRO A 122 -3.36 12.34 -10.94
CA PRO A 122 -2.87 12.93 -12.19
C PRO A 122 -1.74 13.92 -11.90
N GLU A 123 -1.21 14.56 -12.95
CA GLU A 123 -0.23 15.66 -12.80
C GLU A 123 -0.70 16.68 -11.73
N PRO A 124 0.21 17.16 -10.84
CA PRO A 124 1.67 17.02 -10.87
C PRO A 124 2.22 15.82 -10.06
N TRP A 125 1.42 14.78 -9.79
CA TRP A 125 1.89 13.61 -9.06
C TRP A 125 2.80 12.71 -9.90
N GLU A 126 3.93 12.29 -9.33
CA GLU A 126 4.84 11.33 -9.97
C GLU A 126 4.72 9.94 -9.35
N GLN A 127 4.53 8.93 -10.20
CA GLN A 127 4.56 7.53 -9.76
C GLN A 127 5.99 7.07 -9.52
N VAL A 128 6.28 6.60 -8.31
CA VAL A 128 7.56 5.99 -7.95
C VAL A 128 7.41 4.50 -7.68
N ARG A 129 8.49 3.74 -7.93
CA ARG A 129 8.56 2.34 -7.55
C ARG A 129 9.03 2.23 -6.10
N LEU A 130 8.20 1.65 -5.24
CA LEU A 130 8.55 1.39 -3.84
C LEU A 130 9.59 0.27 -3.74
N HIS A 131 10.51 0.40 -2.79
CA HIS A 131 11.55 -0.59 -2.45
C HIS A 131 11.30 -1.11 -1.01
N PRO A 132 10.31 -1.99 -0.82
CA PRO A 132 9.87 -2.46 0.50
C PRO A 132 10.77 -3.53 1.14
#